data_AF-D3BPC4-F1
#
_entry.id   AF-D3BPC4-F1
#
_cell.length_a   1.000
_cell.length_b   1.000
_cell.length_c   1.000
_cell.angle_alpha   90.00
_cell.angle_beta   90.00
_cell.angle_gamma   90.00
#
_symmetry.space_group_name_H-M   'P 1'
#
loop_
_entity.id
_entity.type
_entity.pdbx_description
1 polymer ?
#
loop_
_entity_poly.entity_id
_entity_poly.type
_entity_poly.pdbx_seq_one_letter_code
_entity_poly.pdbx_strand_id
1 'polypeptide(L)'
;MTQQQLYLKSIECDPTNSCSYNNIGVKLSSGESITLHNGEQRMTEQNFFLKSIECDPKNSRSYFNLARRLYSECIALPNGQSMTQQQLYLKSIECDSNYYRSYYCLATTLSIGESITLPNGQSMTQQQLYLKSIECRPNKSRSYYSLANTLSVGESITLNDGKSMTQQQLYLKSIECYPTDAPSYNDLATTLSRGESITLPNGESMTQQQLYLKSIECDPKNYKPYYNLGMTLFQNEDITLNNGLRMIKQQLLLESLRLGHQQTLVYREIGLTLSNNKQAITLPDGEQKTRRQLLKISRDYI
;
A
#
# COMPACT_ATOMS: atom_id res chain seq x y z
N MET A 1 -15.67 28.08 -11.38
CA MET A 1 -14.97 28.17 -10.07
C MET A 1 -14.47 26.77 -9.72
N THR A 2 -13.17 26.60 -9.47
CA THR A 2 -12.59 25.30 -9.08
C THR A 2 -12.91 24.98 -7.61
N GLN A 3 -12.76 23.72 -7.18
CA GLN A 3 -12.94 23.35 -5.77
C GLN A 3 -12.00 24.14 -4.84
N GLN A 4 -10.76 24.39 -5.26
CA GLN A 4 -9.81 25.21 -4.53
C GLN A 4 -10.31 26.64 -4.33
N GLN A 5 -10.84 27.26 -5.39
CA GLN A 5 -11.43 28.60 -5.31
C GLN A 5 -12.67 28.64 -4.39
N LEU A 6 -13.47 27.56 -4.35
CA LEU A 6 -14.59 27.44 -3.44
C LEU A 6 -14.15 27.38 -1.97
N TYR A 7 -13.10 26.62 -1.66
CA TYR A 7 -12.57 26.57 -0.28
C TYR A 7 -11.95 27.90 0.15
N LEU A 8 -11.22 28.59 -0.74
CA LEU A 8 -10.69 29.93 -0.46
C LEU A 8 -11.82 30.93 -0.18
N LYS A 9 -12.84 30.97 -1.04
CA LYS A 9 -14.01 31.83 -0.83
C LYS A 9 -14.75 31.47 0.46
N SER A 10 -14.84 30.18 0.80
CA SER A 10 -15.43 29.76 2.09
C SER A 10 -14.62 30.28 3.28
N ILE A 11 -13.29 30.32 3.20
CA ILE A 11 -12.41 30.88 4.25
C ILE A 11 -12.57 32.40 4.31
N GLU A 12 -12.74 33.08 3.18
CA GLU A 12 -13.01 34.52 3.14
C GLU A 12 -14.36 34.87 3.80
N CYS A 13 -15.39 34.06 3.56
CA CYS A 13 -16.70 34.26 4.19
C CYS A 13 -16.73 33.86 5.67
N ASP A 14 -15.99 32.82 6.05
CA ASP A 14 -15.87 32.34 7.42
C ASP A 14 -14.41 31.94 7.71
N PRO A 15 -13.60 32.87 8.29
CA PRO A 15 -12.20 32.61 8.63
C PRO A 15 -11.99 31.56 9.73
N THR A 16 -13.06 31.05 10.34
CA THR A 16 -13.00 29.99 11.37
C THR A 16 -13.39 28.63 10.83
N ASN A 17 -13.66 28.50 9.53
CA ASN A 17 -14.08 27.25 8.92
C ASN A 17 -12.92 26.23 8.83
N SER A 18 -12.79 25.40 9.87
CA SER A 18 -11.76 24.36 9.97
C SER A 18 -11.82 23.37 8.79
N CYS A 19 -13.01 23.04 8.31
CA CYS A 19 -13.20 22.09 7.22
C CYS A 19 -12.65 22.63 5.90
N SER A 20 -12.86 23.91 5.60
CA SER A 20 -12.34 24.54 4.39
C SER A 20 -10.81 24.61 4.40
N TYR A 21 -10.21 24.95 5.54
CA TYR A 21 -8.75 24.87 5.72
C TYR A 21 -8.20 23.45 5.55
N ASN A 22 -8.85 22.43 6.12
CA ASN A 22 -8.44 21.05 5.90
C ASN A 22 -8.56 20.65 4.42
N ASN A 23 -9.66 20.99 3.76
CA ASN A 23 -9.92 20.55 2.40
C ASN A 23 -9.00 21.23 1.36
N ILE A 24 -8.65 22.50 1.56
CA ILE A 24 -7.67 23.17 0.71
C ILE A 24 -6.27 22.55 0.88
N GLY A 25 -5.85 22.25 2.12
CA GLY A 25 -4.58 21.57 2.39
C GLY A 25 -4.50 20.19 1.73
N VAL A 26 -5.61 19.43 1.70
CA VAL A 26 -5.67 18.14 0.98
C VAL A 26 -5.54 18.31 -0.53
N LYS A 27 -6.03 19.42 -1.08
CA LYS A 27 -6.07 19.66 -2.53
C LYS A 27 -4.73 20.09 -3.10
N LEU A 28 -3.89 20.74 -2.29
CA LEU A 28 -2.55 21.18 -2.67
C LEU A 28 -1.64 20.01 -3.06
N SER A 29 -0.87 20.23 -4.11
CA SER A 29 0.24 19.36 -4.50
C SER A 29 1.40 19.51 -3.50
N SER A 30 2.26 18.49 -3.42
CA SER A 30 3.43 18.55 -2.53
C SER A 30 4.32 19.74 -2.90
N GLY A 31 4.59 20.64 -1.95
CA GLY A 31 5.41 21.83 -2.17
C GLY A 31 4.69 22.99 -2.88
N GLU A 32 3.40 22.85 -3.20
CA GLU A 32 2.57 23.96 -3.65
C GLU A 32 2.28 24.91 -2.47
N SER A 33 2.20 26.21 -2.74
CA SER A 33 1.82 27.19 -1.71
C SER A 33 0.88 28.25 -2.28
N ILE A 34 0.00 28.75 -1.43
CA ILE A 34 -0.98 29.80 -1.75
C ILE A 34 -0.78 30.98 -0.80
N THR A 35 -0.81 32.19 -1.32
CA THR A 35 -0.91 33.41 -0.49
C THR A 35 -2.38 33.76 -0.31
N LEU A 36 -2.85 33.86 0.95
CA LEU A 36 -4.21 34.31 1.24
C LEU A 36 -4.35 35.83 1.06
N HIS A 37 -5.56 36.31 0.73
CA HIS A 37 -5.82 37.75 0.52
C HIS A 37 -5.58 38.62 1.77
N ASN A 38 -5.48 38.02 2.96
CA ASN A 38 -5.29 38.69 4.24
C ASN A 38 -3.85 38.66 4.78
N GLY A 39 -2.84 38.18 4.03
CA GLY A 39 -1.46 38.13 4.53
C GLY A 39 -0.36 37.93 3.49
N GLU A 40 0.87 38.31 3.85
CA GLU A 40 2.09 38.23 3.03
C GLU A 40 2.74 36.83 3.02
N GLN A 41 2.26 35.90 3.86
CA GLN A 41 2.87 34.58 4.03
C GLN A 41 2.29 33.54 3.07
N ARG A 42 3.19 32.83 2.39
CA ARG A 42 2.86 31.65 1.57
C ARG A 42 2.47 30.50 2.48
N MET A 43 1.26 30.00 2.32
CA MET A 43 0.73 28.85 3.06
C MET A 43 0.92 27.55 2.26
N THR A 44 1.60 26.59 2.88
CA THR A 44 1.70 25.20 2.42
C THR A 44 0.51 24.37 2.92
N GLU A 45 0.41 23.11 2.49
CA GLU A 45 -0.57 22.15 3.00
C GLU A 45 -0.49 21.98 4.52
N GLN A 46 0.72 21.94 5.11
CA GLN A 46 0.89 21.82 6.56
C GLN A 46 0.35 23.06 7.28
N ASN A 47 0.60 24.26 6.74
CA ASN A 47 0.06 25.49 7.32
C ASN A 47 -1.47 25.50 7.32
N PHE A 48 -2.09 24.98 6.26
CA PHE A 48 -3.54 24.84 6.19
C PHE A 48 -4.10 23.84 7.20
N PHE A 49 -3.45 22.70 7.44
CA PHE A 49 -3.87 21.78 8.50
C PHE A 49 -3.68 22.38 9.90
N LEU A 50 -2.59 23.11 10.13
CA LEU A 50 -2.35 23.82 11.40
C LEU A 50 -3.42 24.89 11.66
N LYS A 51 -3.79 25.69 10.63
CA LYS A 51 -4.90 26.64 10.75
C LYS A 51 -6.24 25.95 10.97
N SER A 52 -6.47 24.82 10.32
CA SER A 52 -7.66 24.00 10.59
C SER A 52 -7.75 23.55 12.06
N ILE A 53 -6.62 23.11 12.64
CA ILE A 53 -6.52 22.72 14.06
C ILE A 53 -6.68 23.92 15.00
N GLU A 54 -6.16 25.10 14.62
CA GLU A 54 -6.34 26.35 15.37
C GLU A 54 -7.83 26.73 15.45
N CYS A 55 -8.55 26.63 14.33
CA CYS A 55 -9.97 26.92 14.26
C CYS A 55 -10.84 25.87 14.98
N ASP A 56 -10.47 24.60 14.89
CA ASP A 56 -11.16 23.49 15.55
C ASP A 56 -10.16 22.43 16.05
N PRO A 57 -9.77 22.50 17.33
CA PRO A 57 -8.86 21.54 17.95
C PRO A 57 -9.41 20.11 18.04
N LYS A 58 -10.68 19.86 17.67
CA LYS A 58 -11.29 18.52 17.63
C LYS A 58 -11.38 17.96 16.21
N ASN A 59 -10.80 18.63 15.21
CA ASN A 59 -10.84 18.15 13.83
C ASN A 59 -9.89 16.96 13.61
N SER A 60 -10.40 15.74 13.76
CA SER A 60 -9.64 14.50 13.60
C SER A 60 -8.98 14.37 12.22
N ARG A 61 -9.60 14.90 11.16
CA ARG A 61 -9.09 14.82 9.78
C ARG A 61 -7.85 15.69 9.59
N SER A 62 -7.80 16.84 10.25
CA SER A 62 -6.68 17.77 10.15
C SER A 62 -5.43 17.19 10.79
N TYR A 63 -5.55 16.61 11.99
CA TYR A 63 -4.45 15.86 12.62
C TYR A 63 -3.96 14.70 11.75
N PHE A 64 -4.88 13.89 11.20
CA PHE A 64 -4.52 12.80 10.30
C PHE A 64 -3.82 13.27 9.03
N ASN A 65 -4.34 14.31 8.37
CA ASN A 65 -3.76 14.82 7.14
C ASN A 65 -2.40 15.48 7.40
N LEU A 66 -2.24 16.15 8.54
CA LEU A 66 -0.95 16.69 8.98
C LEU A 66 0.06 15.57 9.21
N ALA A 67 -0.31 14.49 9.92
CA ALA A 67 0.54 13.32 10.13
C ALA A 67 1.01 12.69 8.80
N ARG A 68 0.09 12.57 7.84
CA ARG A 68 0.36 11.98 6.52
C ARG A 68 1.24 12.87 5.63
N ARG A 69 1.34 14.15 5.95
CA ARG A 69 2.13 15.17 5.22
C ARG A 69 3.26 15.71 6.09
N LEU A 70 3.67 15.00 7.14
CA LEU A 70 4.77 15.41 7.99
C LEU A 70 6.10 15.04 7.32
N TYR A 71 6.91 16.05 7.00
CA TYR A 71 8.21 15.88 6.33
C TYR A 71 9.40 15.87 7.31
N SER A 72 9.17 16.28 8.55
CA SER A 72 10.14 16.36 9.65
C SER A 72 9.82 15.33 10.74
N GLU A 73 10.69 15.15 11.73
CA GLU A 73 10.43 14.25 12.86
C GLU A 73 9.23 14.71 13.71
N CYS A 74 9.06 16.03 13.86
CA CYS A 74 7.97 16.64 14.60
C CYS A 74 7.53 17.98 13.98
N ILE A 75 6.37 18.47 14.41
CA ILE A 75 5.84 19.78 14.07
C ILE A 75 5.21 20.45 15.28
N ALA A 76 5.41 21.76 15.42
CA ALA A 76 4.75 22.57 16.44
C ALA A 76 3.29 22.87 16.05
N LEU A 77 2.38 22.62 16.97
CA LEU A 77 0.98 22.98 16.87
C LEU A 77 0.72 24.43 17.31
N PRO A 78 -0.46 25.00 16.99
CA PRO A 78 -0.83 26.36 17.40
C PRO A 78 -0.82 26.58 18.93
N ASN A 79 -1.01 25.52 19.71
CA ASN A 79 -0.95 25.55 21.16
C ASN A 79 0.48 25.44 21.74
N GLY A 80 1.52 25.46 20.89
CA GLY A 80 2.93 25.37 21.27
C GLY A 80 3.47 23.95 21.49
N GLN A 81 2.62 22.92 21.46
CA GLN A 81 3.07 21.53 21.60
C GLN A 81 3.72 21.03 20.31
N SER A 82 4.87 20.35 20.43
CA SER A 82 5.47 19.64 19.30
C SER A 82 4.97 18.20 19.25
N MET A 83 4.56 17.72 18.07
CA MET A 83 4.06 16.36 17.88
C MET A 83 4.77 15.63 16.74
N THR A 84 5.09 14.35 16.97
CA THR A 84 5.55 13.42 15.93
C THR A 84 4.39 12.90 15.09
N GLN A 85 4.70 12.18 14.00
CA GLN A 85 3.68 11.54 13.16
C GLN A 85 2.75 10.61 13.95
N GLN A 86 3.30 9.75 14.82
CA GLN A 86 2.50 8.83 15.64
C GLN A 86 1.60 9.59 16.61
N GLN A 87 2.12 10.63 17.26
CA GLN A 87 1.35 11.46 18.19
C GLN A 87 0.20 12.19 17.49
N LEU A 88 0.38 12.65 16.25
CA LEU A 88 -0.69 13.24 15.45
C LEU A 88 -1.78 12.22 15.09
N TYR A 89 -1.42 10.98 14.75
CA TYR A 89 -2.42 9.91 14.54
C TYR A 89 -3.18 9.58 15.85
N LEU A 90 -2.48 9.53 16.99
CA LEU A 90 -3.11 9.34 18.30
C LEU A 90 -4.08 10.48 18.63
N LYS A 91 -3.72 11.75 18.36
CA LYS A 91 -4.65 12.87 18.52
C LYS A 91 -5.83 12.82 17.57
N SER A 92 -5.63 12.35 16.34
CA SER A 92 -6.74 12.10 15.42
C SER A 92 -7.73 11.07 15.99
N ILE A 93 -7.23 9.99 16.61
CA ILE A 93 -8.04 8.96 17.27
C ILE A 93 -8.73 9.52 18.54
N GLU A 94 -8.05 10.37 19.30
CA GLU A 94 -8.65 11.03 20.46
C GLU A 94 -9.83 11.93 20.07
N CYS A 95 -9.70 12.64 18.94
CA CYS A 95 -10.75 13.51 18.41
C CYS A 95 -11.93 12.71 17.79
N ASP A 96 -11.63 11.58 17.14
CA ASP A 96 -12.63 10.68 16.54
C ASP A 96 -12.16 9.22 16.66
N SER A 97 -12.70 8.53 17.66
CA SER A 97 -12.36 7.14 17.97
C SER A 97 -12.84 6.14 16.91
N ASN A 98 -13.64 6.57 15.93
CA ASN A 98 -14.10 5.74 14.82
C ASN A 98 -13.34 6.02 13.52
N TYR A 99 -12.30 6.85 13.54
CA TYR A 99 -11.59 7.23 12.34
C TYR A 99 -10.58 6.16 11.89
N TYR A 100 -11.09 5.14 11.18
CA TYR A 100 -10.35 3.94 10.76
C TYR A 100 -8.99 4.22 10.08
N ARG A 101 -8.86 5.34 9.36
CA ARG A 101 -7.63 5.70 8.65
C ARG A 101 -6.48 5.97 9.60
N SER A 102 -6.75 6.56 10.77
CA SER A 102 -5.71 6.82 11.76
C SER A 102 -5.22 5.54 12.40
N TYR A 103 -6.12 4.59 12.71
CA TYR A 103 -5.70 3.24 13.16
C TYR A 103 -4.85 2.52 12.10
N TYR A 104 -5.31 2.50 10.84
CA TYR A 104 -4.57 1.88 9.75
C TYR A 104 -3.19 2.52 9.54
N CYS A 105 -3.11 3.85 9.46
CA CYS A 105 -1.84 4.53 9.25
C CYS A 105 -0.92 4.45 10.48
N LEU A 106 -1.46 4.45 11.70
CA LEU A 106 -0.67 4.21 12.91
C LEU A 106 -0.08 2.80 12.91
N ALA A 107 -0.84 1.79 12.48
CA ALA A 107 -0.33 0.42 12.35
C ALA A 107 0.86 0.34 11.37
N THR A 108 0.82 1.12 10.27
CA THR A 108 1.90 1.14 9.28
C THR A 108 3.19 1.82 9.77
N THR A 109 3.16 2.57 10.88
CA THR A 109 4.38 3.17 11.45
C THR A 109 5.06 2.27 12.47
N LEU A 110 4.41 1.20 12.94
CA LEU A 110 4.96 0.28 13.93
C LEU A 110 5.84 -0.79 13.28
N SER A 111 6.94 -1.11 13.94
CA SER A 111 7.77 -2.28 13.62
C SER A 111 7.16 -3.57 14.15
N ILE A 112 7.62 -4.72 13.65
CA ILE A 112 7.19 -6.03 14.13
C ILE A 112 7.54 -6.16 15.62
N GLY A 113 6.55 -6.53 16.43
CA GLY A 113 6.69 -6.68 17.88
C GLY A 113 6.55 -5.37 18.68
N GLU A 114 6.44 -4.21 18.01
CA GLU A 114 6.19 -2.93 18.66
C GLU A 114 4.71 -2.80 19.08
N SER A 115 4.49 -2.04 20.15
CA SER A 115 3.15 -1.66 20.62
C SER A 115 3.09 -0.18 20.95
N ILE A 116 1.92 0.43 20.80
CA ILE A 116 1.68 1.83 21.12
C ILE A 116 0.47 2.00 22.04
N THR A 117 0.57 2.92 22.99
CA THR A 117 -0.52 3.22 23.92
C THR A 117 -1.47 4.25 23.33
N LEU A 118 -2.75 3.88 23.21
CA LEU A 118 -3.82 4.76 22.78
C LEU A 118 -4.20 5.81 23.85
N PRO A 119 -4.93 6.88 23.50
CA PRO A 119 -5.39 7.89 24.45
C PRO A 119 -6.26 7.33 25.59
N ASN A 120 -6.91 6.19 25.39
CA ASN A 120 -7.71 5.49 26.41
C ASN A 120 -6.86 4.58 27.34
N GLY A 121 -5.53 4.59 27.20
CA GLY A 121 -4.60 3.80 28.02
C GLY A 121 -4.35 2.37 27.51
N GLN A 122 -5.05 1.92 26.46
CA GLN A 122 -4.84 0.60 25.90
C GLN A 122 -3.55 0.53 25.07
N SER A 123 -2.66 -0.41 25.39
CA SER A 123 -1.52 -0.74 24.53
C SER A 123 -1.97 -1.64 23.37
N MET A 124 -1.57 -1.29 22.15
CA MET A 124 -1.99 -1.97 20.93
C MET A 124 -0.80 -2.31 20.03
N THR A 125 -0.75 -3.55 19.55
CA THR A 125 0.16 -4.00 18.50
C THR A 125 -0.33 -3.57 17.12
N GLN A 126 0.52 -3.72 16.09
CA GLN A 126 0.15 -3.51 14.69
C GLN A 126 -1.10 -4.30 14.27
N GLN A 127 -1.16 -5.60 14.61
CA GLN A 127 -2.32 -6.45 14.32
C GLN A 127 -3.60 -5.91 14.96
N GLN A 128 -3.54 -5.53 16.23
CA GLN A 128 -4.69 -4.99 16.95
C GLN A 128 -5.17 -3.65 16.36
N LEU A 129 -4.25 -2.80 15.88
CA LEU A 129 -4.62 -1.56 15.20
C LEU A 129 -5.31 -1.82 13.85
N TYR A 130 -4.87 -2.82 13.07
CA TYR A 130 -5.60 -3.23 11.86
C TYR A 130 -6.97 -3.80 12.19
N LEU A 131 -7.10 -4.60 13.25
CA LEU A 131 -8.40 -5.08 13.74
C LEU A 131 -9.33 -3.92 14.13
N LYS A 132 -8.83 -2.90 14.85
CA LYS A 132 -9.61 -1.68 15.13
C LYS A 132 -9.98 -0.92 13.87
N SER A 133 -9.08 -0.82 12.88
CA SER A 133 -9.43 -0.24 11.58
C SER A 133 -10.57 -1.00 10.89
N ILE A 134 -10.59 -2.33 10.99
CA ILE A 134 -11.67 -3.16 10.42
C ILE A 134 -12.96 -2.96 11.20
N GLU A 135 -12.90 -2.89 12.53
CA GLU A 135 -14.06 -2.58 13.41
C GLU A 135 -14.72 -1.27 13.03
N CYS A 136 -13.93 -0.20 12.94
CA CYS A 136 -14.42 1.13 12.60
C CYS A 136 -14.97 1.19 11.16
N ARG A 137 -14.45 0.35 10.25
CA ARG A 137 -14.94 0.30 8.87
C ARG A 137 -14.72 -1.08 8.21
N PRO A 138 -15.71 -1.99 8.30
CA PRO A 138 -15.57 -3.39 7.86
C PRO A 138 -15.37 -3.62 6.36
N ASN A 139 -15.59 -2.61 5.52
CA ASN A 139 -15.46 -2.72 4.05
C ASN A 139 -14.14 -2.14 3.51
N LYS A 140 -13.05 -2.30 4.26
CA LYS A 140 -11.72 -1.80 3.88
C LYS A 140 -10.76 -2.92 3.52
N SER A 141 -10.70 -3.21 2.22
CA SER A 141 -9.76 -4.15 1.61
C SER A 141 -8.34 -4.01 2.16
N ARG A 142 -7.77 -2.79 2.11
CA ARG A 142 -6.41 -2.52 2.62
C ARG A 142 -6.19 -2.97 4.07
N SER A 143 -7.18 -2.86 4.95
CA SER A 143 -7.04 -3.26 6.34
C SER A 143 -6.95 -4.79 6.49
N TYR A 144 -7.74 -5.54 5.73
CA TYR A 144 -7.63 -7.01 5.69
C TYR A 144 -6.34 -7.47 5.03
N TYR A 145 -5.95 -6.86 3.89
CA TYR A 145 -4.70 -7.16 3.21
C TYR A 145 -3.49 -6.90 4.10
N SER A 146 -3.42 -5.73 4.75
CA SER A 146 -2.30 -5.43 5.65
C SER A 146 -2.30 -6.35 6.88
N LEU A 147 -3.46 -6.73 7.41
CA LEU A 147 -3.53 -7.72 8.49
C LEU A 147 -3.02 -9.09 8.04
N ALA A 148 -3.39 -9.55 6.84
CA ALA A 148 -2.90 -10.80 6.26
C ALA A 148 -1.36 -10.83 6.17
N ASN A 149 -0.76 -9.70 5.77
CA ASN A 149 0.70 -9.56 5.65
C ASN A 149 1.44 -9.58 7.00
N THR A 150 0.73 -9.46 8.13
CA THR A 150 1.33 -9.57 9.47
C THR A 150 1.34 -11.00 10.01
N LEU A 151 0.60 -11.92 9.39
CA LEU A 151 0.50 -13.30 9.85
C LEU A 151 1.61 -14.17 9.25
N SER A 152 2.14 -15.05 10.07
CA SER A 152 3.02 -16.12 9.64
C SER A 152 2.25 -17.27 8.97
N VAL A 153 2.94 -18.11 8.20
CA VAL A 153 2.32 -19.28 7.58
C VAL A 153 1.75 -20.21 8.66
N GLY A 154 0.46 -20.55 8.53
CA GLY A 154 -0.28 -21.38 9.50
C GLY A 154 -0.83 -20.63 10.71
N GLU A 155 -0.54 -19.33 10.86
CA GLU A 155 -1.13 -18.49 11.90
C GLU A 155 -2.58 -18.12 11.55
N SER A 156 -3.38 -17.86 12.59
CA SER A 156 -4.72 -17.30 12.45
C SER A 156 -4.95 -16.21 13.48
N ILE A 157 -5.83 -15.27 13.17
CA ILE A 157 -6.18 -14.16 14.05
C ILE A 157 -7.70 -14.08 14.22
N THR A 158 -8.13 -13.82 15.45
CA THR A 158 -9.56 -13.67 15.76
C THR A 158 -10.00 -12.23 15.49
N LEU A 159 -10.97 -12.06 14.61
CA LEU A 159 -11.66 -10.79 14.37
C LEU A 159 -12.56 -10.42 15.55
N ASN A 160 -12.99 -9.16 15.60
CA ASN A 160 -13.88 -8.66 16.67
C ASN A 160 -15.27 -9.32 16.67
N ASP A 161 -15.69 -9.95 15.57
CA ASP A 161 -16.91 -10.75 15.50
C ASP A 161 -16.72 -12.20 16.01
N GLY A 162 -15.55 -12.52 16.57
CA GLY A 162 -15.19 -13.83 17.11
C GLY A 162 -14.72 -14.85 16.07
N LYS A 163 -14.71 -14.51 14.78
CA LYS A 163 -14.24 -15.43 13.73
C LYS A 163 -12.72 -15.44 13.67
N SER A 164 -12.13 -16.62 13.77
CA SER A 164 -10.71 -16.81 13.44
C SER A 164 -10.52 -16.86 11.93
N MET A 165 -9.55 -16.10 11.43
CA MET A 165 -9.19 -16.04 10.03
C MET A 165 -7.71 -16.34 9.81
N THR A 166 -7.41 -17.18 8.83
CA THR A 166 -6.06 -17.39 8.30
C THR A 166 -5.67 -16.26 7.35
N GLN A 167 -4.38 -16.22 6.98
CA GLN A 167 -3.88 -15.31 5.95
C GLN A 167 -4.67 -15.38 4.63
N GLN A 168 -4.97 -16.60 4.14
CA GLN A 168 -5.78 -16.80 2.93
C GLN A 168 -7.18 -16.19 3.05
N GLN A 169 -7.85 -16.43 4.18
CA GLN A 169 -9.19 -15.90 4.43
C GLN A 169 -9.21 -14.37 4.50
N LEU A 170 -8.15 -13.75 5.04
CA LEU A 170 -7.99 -12.30 5.05
C LEU A 170 -7.77 -11.73 3.64
N TYR A 171 -6.95 -12.36 2.78
CA TYR A 171 -6.82 -11.95 1.38
C TYR A 171 -8.14 -12.10 0.61
N LEU A 172 -8.87 -13.19 0.83
CA LEU A 172 -10.21 -13.38 0.25
C LEU A 172 -11.18 -12.28 0.70
N LYS A 173 -11.16 -11.88 1.97
CA LYS A 173 -11.95 -10.75 2.47
C LYS A 173 -11.51 -9.41 1.88
N SER A 174 -10.21 -9.22 1.62
CA SER A 174 -9.73 -8.06 0.88
C SER A 174 -10.31 -8.01 -0.53
N ILE A 175 -10.28 -9.13 -1.25
CA ILE A 175 -10.85 -9.27 -2.60
C ILE A 175 -12.37 -9.06 -2.58
N GLU A 176 -13.09 -9.59 -1.58
CA GLU A 176 -14.52 -9.35 -1.41
C GLU A 176 -14.83 -7.84 -1.25
N CYS A 177 -13.99 -7.12 -0.50
CA CYS A 177 -14.15 -5.67 -0.30
C CYS A 177 -13.74 -4.84 -1.52
N TYR A 178 -12.78 -5.32 -2.32
CA TYR A 178 -12.29 -4.65 -3.53
C TYR A 178 -11.90 -5.70 -4.59
N PRO A 179 -12.82 -6.09 -5.49
CA PRO A 179 -12.62 -7.21 -6.41
C PRO A 179 -11.48 -7.08 -7.41
N THR A 180 -10.92 -5.87 -7.57
CA THR A 180 -9.79 -5.56 -8.47
C THR A 180 -8.49 -5.27 -7.69
N ASP A 181 -8.35 -5.80 -6.47
CA ASP A 181 -7.15 -5.64 -5.66
C ASP A 181 -6.00 -6.55 -6.12
N ALA A 182 -5.22 -6.10 -7.10
CA ALA A 182 -4.11 -6.87 -7.66
C ALA A 182 -3.14 -7.44 -6.60
N PRO A 183 -2.68 -6.67 -5.59
CA PRO A 183 -1.81 -7.20 -4.53
C PRO A 183 -2.41 -8.39 -3.77
N SER A 184 -3.72 -8.36 -3.46
CA SER A 184 -4.37 -9.47 -2.75
C SER A 184 -4.42 -10.74 -3.58
N TYR A 185 -4.65 -10.67 -4.90
CA TYR A 185 -4.58 -11.85 -5.76
C TYR A 185 -3.15 -12.41 -5.83
N ASN A 186 -2.16 -11.54 -5.99
CA ASN A 186 -0.75 -11.96 -6.02
C ASN A 186 -0.34 -12.64 -4.72
N ASP A 187 -0.62 -12.02 -3.57
CA ASP A 187 -0.18 -12.53 -2.27
C ASP A 187 -1.05 -13.70 -1.80
N LEU A 188 -2.30 -13.83 -2.26
CA LEU A 188 -3.07 -15.05 -2.08
C LEU A 188 -2.43 -16.22 -2.85
N ALA A 189 -2.00 -15.99 -4.08
CA ALA A 189 -1.36 -17.01 -4.91
C ALA A 189 -0.05 -17.53 -4.29
N THR A 190 0.73 -16.69 -3.61
CA THR A 190 1.97 -17.12 -2.94
C THR A 190 1.71 -18.04 -1.75
N THR A 191 0.50 -18.04 -1.19
CA THR A 191 0.12 -18.98 -0.12
C THR A 191 -0.25 -20.37 -0.62
N LEU A 192 -0.55 -20.53 -1.91
CA LEU A 192 -0.98 -21.81 -2.49
C LEU A 192 0.20 -22.67 -2.89
N SER A 193 0.10 -23.96 -2.59
CA SER A 193 1.00 -24.97 -3.12
C SER A 193 0.69 -25.28 -4.58
N ARG A 194 1.66 -25.85 -5.29
CA ARG A 194 1.47 -26.27 -6.68
C ARG A 194 0.35 -27.31 -6.80
N GLY A 195 -0.63 -27.04 -7.66
CA GLY A 195 -1.79 -27.91 -7.86
C GLY A 195 -2.94 -27.65 -6.89
N GLU A 196 -2.75 -26.78 -5.90
CA GLU A 196 -3.82 -26.30 -5.03
C GLU A 196 -4.69 -25.26 -5.77
N SER A 197 -5.96 -25.22 -5.40
CA SER A 197 -6.92 -24.21 -5.84
C SER A 197 -7.68 -23.65 -4.65
N ILE A 198 -8.08 -22.39 -4.74
CA ILE A 198 -8.91 -21.73 -3.73
C ILE A 198 -10.18 -21.16 -4.35
N THR A 199 -11.29 -21.25 -3.62
CA THR A 199 -12.56 -20.67 -4.04
C THR A 199 -12.64 -19.19 -3.62
N LEU A 200 -12.83 -18.32 -4.61
CA LEU A 200 -13.01 -16.89 -4.42
C LEU A 200 -14.42 -16.55 -3.90
N PRO A 201 -14.64 -15.31 -3.40
CA PRO A 201 -15.97 -14.89 -2.92
C PRO A 201 -17.08 -14.94 -3.99
N ASN A 202 -16.72 -14.88 -5.27
CA ASN A 202 -17.65 -15.00 -6.40
C ASN A 202 -17.99 -16.48 -6.74
N GLY A 203 -17.43 -17.45 -6.02
CA GLY A 203 -17.63 -18.89 -6.24
C GLY A 203 -16.67 -19.53 -7.25
N GLU A 204 -15.80 -18.76 -7.90
CA GLU A 204 -14.81 -19.28 -8.85
C GLU A 204 -13.67 -19.97 -8.12
N SER A 205 -13.29 -21.18 -8.55
CA SER A 205 -12.09 -21.86 -8.06
C SER A 205 -10.90 -21.50 -8.93
N MET A 206 -9.85 -20.91 -8.33
CA MET A 206 -8.63 -20.51 -9.02
C MET A 206 -7.41 -21.22 -8.46
N THR A 207 -6.55 -21.70 -9.36
CA THR A 207 -5.19 -22.16 -9.06
C THR A 207 -4.24 -20.97 -8.82
N GLN A 208 -3.05 -21.25 -8.30
CA GLN A 208 -1.98 -20.27 -8.15
C GLN A 208 -1.70 -19.46 -9.43
N GLN A 209 -1.59 -20.12 -10.59
CA GLN A 209 -1.31 -19.44 -11.87
C GLN A 209 -2.48 -18.54 -12.28
N GLN A 210 -3.72 -18.99 -12.11
CA GLN A 210 -4.92 -18.20 -12.42
C GLN A 210 -5.04 -16.95 -11.53
N LEU A 211 -4.65 -17.05 -10.26
CA LEU A 211 -4.59 -15.89 -9.37
C LEU A 211 -3.53 -14.87 -9.81
N TYR A 212 -2.33 -15.30 -10.24
CA TYR A 212 -1.34 -14.38 -10.80
C TYR A 212 -1.83 -13.71 -12.09
N LEU A 213 -2.48 -14.46 -12.98
CA LEU A 213 -3.12 -13.91 -14.17
C LEU A 213 -4.19 -12.88 -13.82
N LYS A 214 -5.02 -13.15 -12.80
CA LYS A 214 -6.02 -12.21 -12.31
C LYS A 214 -5.40 -10.96 -11.70
N SER A 215 -4.28 -11.09 -10.98
CA SER A 215 -3.51 -9.94 -10.50
C SER A 215 -2.98 -9.09 -11.66
N ILE A 216 -2.49 -9.69 -12.73
CA ILE A 216 -2.01 -8.98 -13.94
C ILE A 216 -3.17 -8.27 -14.64
N GLU A 217 -4.35 -8.90 -14.72
CA GLU A 217 -5.55 -8.26 -15.27
C GLU A 217 -5.96 -7.03 -14.47
N CYS A 218 -5.92 -7.12 -13.13
CA CYS A 218 -6.29 -6.03 -12.24
C CYS A 218 -5.30 -4.86 -12.27
N ASP A 219 -3.99 -5.15 -12.37
CA ASP A 219 -2.95 -4.14 -12.54
C ASP A 219 -1.79 -4.66 -13.41
N PRO A 220 -1.83 -4.39 -14.74
CA PRO A 220 -0.78 -4.82 -15.66
C PRO A 220 0.58 -4.15 -15.44
N LYS A 221 0.66 -3.11 -14.59
CA LYS A 221 1.92 -2.43 -14.27
C LYS A 221 2.61 -3.01 -13.04
N ASN A 222 1.93 -3.86 -12.28
CA ASN A 222 2.52 -4.53 -11.14
C ASN A 222 3.48 -5.63 -11.61
N TYR A 223 4.78 -5.47 -11.38
CA TYR A 223 5.80 -6.42 -11.80
C TYR A 223 5.75 -7.76 -11.04
N LYS A 224 5.25 -7.77 -9.78
CA LYS A 224 5.29 -8.93 -8.89
C LYS A 224 4.62 -10.18 -9.47
N PRO A 225 3.37 -10.13 -9.97
CA PRO A 225 2.72 -11.31 -10.50
C PRO A 225 3.38 -11.84 -11.78
N TYR A 226 4.05 -11.01 -12.60
CA TYR A 226 4.83 -11.51 -13.74
C TYR A 226 6.02 -12.35 -13.29
N TYR A 227 6.78 -11.86 -12.31
CA TYR A 227 7.88 -12.61 -11.72
C TYR A 227 7.40 -13.91 -11.09
N ASN A 228 6.40 -13.82 -10.19
CA ASN A 228 5.89 -14.97 -9.47
C ASN A 228 5.28 -16.02 -10.42
N LEU A 229 4.53 -15.59 -11.43
CA LEU A 229 4.00 -16.49 -12.45
C LEU A 229 5.13 -17.20 -13.22
N GLY A 230 6.16 -16.46 -13.63
CA GLY A 230 7.34 -17.03 -14.27
C GLY A 230 8.05 -18.07 -13.40
N MET A 231 8.03 -17.89 -12.07
CA MET A 231 8.58 -18.86 -11.13
C MET A 231 7.74 -20.13 -10.98
N THR A 232 6.45 -20.11 -11.36
CA THR A 232 5.60 -21.31 -11.39
C THR A 232 5.81 -22.18 -12.63
N LEU A 233 6.28 -21.59 -13.74
CA LEU A 233 6.40 -22.27 -15.02
C LEU A 233 7.66 -23.13 -15.11
N PHE A 234 7.53 -24.30 -15.73
CA PHE A 234 8.68 -25.04 -16.20
C PHE A 234 9.34 -24.35 -17.41
N GLN A 235 10.60 -24.70 -17.68
CA GLN A 235 11.42 -24.05 -18.70
C GLN A 235 10.79 -24.03 -20.11
N ASN A 236 10.04 -25.06 -20.47
CA ASN A 236 9.40 -25.23 -21.78
C ASN A 236 7.88 -25.01 -21.75
N GLU A 237 7.35 -24.53 -20.63
CA GLU A 237 5.92 -24.24 -20.45
C GLU A 237 5.64 -22.81 -20.90
N ASP A 238 4.57 -22.62 -21.66
CA ASP A 238 3.99 -21.32 -21.97
C ASP A 238 2.66 -21.14 -21.24
N ILE A 239 2.32 -19.87 -20.97
CA ILE A 239 1.03 -19.48 -20.43
C ILE A 239 0.44 -18.35 -21.27
N THR A 240 -0.87 -18.37 -21.44
CA THR A 240 -1.60 -17.30 -22.15
C THR A 240 -2.10 -16.28 -21.14
N LEU A 241 -1.68 -15.02 -21.29
CA LEU A 241 -2.21 -13.90 -20.53
C LEU A 241 -3.65 -13.57 -20.97
N ASN A 242 -4.40 -12.81 -20.15
CA ASN A 242 -5.79 -12.46 -20.44
C ASN A 242 -5.96 -11.60 -21.71
N ASN A 243 -4.90 -10.98 -22.21
CA ASN A 243 -4.87 -10.25 -23.48
C ASN A 243 -4.54 -11.15 -24.69
N GLY A 244 -4.43 -12.46 -24.51
CA GLY A 244 -4.11 -13.44 -25.55
C GLY A 244 -2.62 -13.64 -25.83
N LEU A 245 -1.73 -12.86 -25.20
CA LEU A 245 -0.28 -13.03 -25.38
C LEU A 245 0.19 -14.31 -24.70
N ARG A 246 0.81 -15.20 -25.48
CA ARG A 246 1.53 -16.37 -24.96
C ARG A 246 2.92 -15.97 -24.49
N MET A 247 3.24 -16.32 -23.26
CA MET A 247 4.52 -16.02 -22.64
C MET A 247 5.15 -17.26 -22.02
N ILE A 248 6.45 -17.44 -22.23
CA ILE A 248 7.27 -18.42 -21.50
C ILE A 248 7.91 -17.79 -20.25
N LYS A 249 8.46 -18.62 -19.36
CA LYS A 249 9.20 -18.17 -18.15
C LYS A 249 10.14 -17.00 -18.43
N GLN A 250 10.98 -17.10 -19.46
CA GLN A 250 11.93 -16.05 -19.82
C GLN A 250 11.27 -14.70 -20.14
N GLN A 251 10.16 -14.71 -20.88
CA GLN A 251 9.45 -13.49 -21.26
C GLN A 251 8.76 -12.84 -20.06
N LEU A 252 8.18 -13.63 -19.16
CA LEU A 252 7.58 -13.11 -17.92
C LEU A 252 8.61 -12.44 -17.01
N LEU A 253 9.80 -13.04 -16.88
CA LEU A 253 10.89 -12.46 -16.10
C LEU A 253 11.41 -11.15 -16.70
N LEU A 254 11.57 -11.09 -18.03
CA LEU A 254 11.94 -9.85 -18.73
C LEU A 254 10.87 -8.76 -18.56
N GLU A 255 9.59 -9.11 -18.62
CA GLU A 255 8.51 -8.16 -18.43
C GLU A 255 8.49 -7.62 -17.00
N SER A 256 8.78 -8.47 -16.00
CA SER A 256 8.93 -7.99 -14.62
C SER A 256 10.07 -6.96 -14.48
N LEU A 257 11.21 -7.15 -15.16
CA LEU A 257 12.31 -6.16 -15.19
C LEU A 257 11.87 -4.87 -15.87
N ARG A 258 11.16 -4.97 -17.01
CA ARG A 258 10.65 -3.80 -17.76
C ARG A 258 9.73 -2.93 -16.89
N LEU A 259 8.94 -3.58 -16.03
CA LEU A 259 8.03 -2.93 -15.09
C LEU A 259 8.71 -2.46 -13.79
N GLY A 260 10.03 -2.60 -13.68
CA GLY A 260 10.82 -2.05 -12.57
C GLY A 260 11.12 -3.04 -11.44
N HIS A 261 11.15 -4.35 -11.69
CA HIS A 261 11.61 -5.32 -10.70
C HIS A 261 13.08 -5.06 -10.34
N GLN A 262 13.34 -4.68 -9.08
CA GLN A 262 14.68 -4.25 -8.64
C GLN A 262 15.57 -5.38 -8.09
N GLN A 263 15.01 -6.56 -7.80
CA GLN A 263 15.81 -7.63 -7.20
C GLN A 263 16.74 -8.29 -8.22
N THR A 264 17.99 -8.48 -7.82
CA THR A 264 19.04 -9.13 -8.59
C THR A 264 18.77 -10.61 -8.91
N LEU A 265 17.88 -11.24 -8.15
CA LEU A 265 17.44 -12.62 -8.36
C LEU A 265 16.78 -12.84 -9.72
N VAL A 266 16.14 -11.82 -10.32
CA VAL A 266 15.52 -11.96 -11.64
C VAL A 266 16.59 -12.18 -12.72
N TYR A 267 17.73 -11.50 -12.64
CA TYR A 267 18.84 -11.75 -13.57
C TYR A 267 19.38 -13.17 -13.45
N ARG A 268 19.42 -13.73 -12.22
CA ARG A 268 19.78 -15.14 -12.01
C ARG A 268 18.82 -16.04 -12.76
N GLU A 269 17.51 -15.87 -12.55
CA GLU A 269 16.47 -16.70 -13.14
C GLU A 269 16.46 -16.61 -14.67
N ILE A 270 16.63 -15.40 -15.24
CA ILE A 270 16.78 -15.22 -16.69
C ILE A 270 18.03 -15.95 -17.18
N GLY A 271 19.18 -15.80 -16.50
CA GLY A 271 20.41 -16.50 -16.86
C GLY A 271 20.23 -18.02 -16.86
N LEU A 272 19.45 -18.56 -15.91
CA LEU A 272 19.13 -19.98 -15.81
C LEU A 272 18.28 -20.48 -16.99
N THR A 273 17.50 -19.62 -17.65
CA THR A 273 16.73 -19.97 -18.86
C THR A 273 17.58 -20.16 -20.13
N LEU A 274 18.84 -19.73 -20.14
CA LEU A 274 19.72 -19.80 -21.31
C LEU A 274 20.50 -21.11 -21.36
N SER A 275 20.60 -21.78 -22.50
CA SER A 275 21.16 -23.13 -22.61
C SER A 275 22.68 -23.21 -22.38
N ASN A 276 23.42 -22.13 -22.63
CA ASN A 276 24.87 -22.10 -22.45
C ASN A 276 25.42 -20.72 -22.06
N ASN A 277 26.67 -20.69 -21.56
CA ASN A 277 27.30 -19.49 -21.00
C ASN A 277 27.54 -18.34 -22.00
N LYS A 278 27.54 -18.63 -23.30
CA LYS A 278 27.77 -17.64 -24.38
C LYS A 278 26.47 -17.13 -24.98
N GLN A 279 25.35 -17.82 -24.77
CA GLN A 279 24.05 -17.34 -25.22
C GLN A 279 23.74 -16.02 -24.53
N ALA A 280 23.32 -15.04 -25.33
CA ALA A 280 22.95 -13.71 -24.89
C ALA A 280 21.45 -13.48 -25.04
N ILE A 281 20.95 -12.56 -24.24
CA ILE A 281 19.58 -12.06 -24.30
C ILE A 281 19.61 -10.54 -24.21
N THR A 282 18.67 -9.89 -24.91
CA THR A 282 18.45 -8.45 -24.83
C THR A 282 17.56 -8.15 -23.63
N LEU A 283 18.07 -7.33 -22.71
CA LEU A 283 17.32 -6.83 -21.56
C LEU A 283 16.37 -5.67 -21.96
N PRO A 284 15.41 -5.30 -21.11
CA PRO A 284 14.47 -4.20 -21.42
C PRO A 284 15.12 -2.83 -21.65
N ASP A 285 16.33 -2.61 -21.14
CA ASP A 285 17.14 -1.41 -21.37
C ASP A 285 17.90 -1.43 -22.72
N GLY A 286 17.78 -2.52 -23.48
CA GLY A 286 18.46 -2.73 -24.75
C GLY A 286 19.85 -3.36 -24.63
N GLU A 287 20.38 -3.56 -23.42
CA GLU A 287 21.69 -4.18 -23.24
C GLU A 287 21.63 -5.69 -23.52
N GLN A 288 22.63 -6.20 -24.25
CA GLN A 288 22.81 -7.64 -24.37
C GLN A 288 23.66 -8.18 -23.22
N LYS A 289 23.13 -9.17 -22.51
CA LYS A 289 23.86 -9.90 -21.47
C LYS A 289 23.89 -11.39 -21.78
N THR A 290 25.07 -11.98 -21.65
CA THR A 290 25.27 -13.43 -21.68
C THR A 290 24.80 -14.08 -20.38
N ARG A 291 24.48 -15.38 -20.42
CA ARG A 291 24.23 -16.18 -19.20
C ARG A 291 25.31 -15.97 -18.13
N ARG A 292 26.59 -15.95 -18.51
CA ARG A 292 27.70 -15.73 -17.57
C ARG A 292 27.62 -14.35 -16.91
N GLN A 293 27.31 -13.31 -17.67
CA GLN A 293 27.16 -11.95 -17.14
C GLN A 293 25.96 -11.83 -16.21
N LEU A 294 24.81 -12.41 -16.59
CA LEU A 294 23.59 -12.42 -15.76
C LEU A 294 23.80 -13.11 -14.42
N LEU A 295 24.43 -14.30 -14.44
CA LEU A 295 24.74 -15.03 -13.21
C LEU A 295 25.79 -14.30 -12.35
N LYS A 296 26.71 -13.54 -12.96
CA LYS A 296 27.66 -12.71 -12.21
C LYS A 296 26.95 -11.54 -11.53
N ILE A 297 26.10 -10.80 -12.25
CA ILE A 297 25.29 -9.70 -11.70
C ILE A 297 24.50 -10.18 -10.47
N SER A 298 23.94 -11.39 -10.52
CA SER A 298 23.18 -11.92 -9.38
C SER A 298 23.99 -12.22 -8.12
N ARG A 299 25.33 -12.36 -8.23
CA ARG A 299 26.23 -12.68 -7.11
C ARG A 299 26.82 -11.45 -6.46
N ASP A 300 27.05 -10.39 -7.24
CA ASP A 300 27.74 -9.17 -6.78
C ASP A 300 26.84 -8.28 -5.89
N TYR A 301 25.59 -8.69 -5.61
CA TYR A 301 24.57 -7.95 -4.84
C TYR A 301 23.95 -8.79 -3.70
N ILE A 302 24.65 -9.84 -3.24
CA ILE A 302 24.36 -10.58 -1.99
C ILE A 302 25.39 -10.17 -0.95
#